data_AF-A0A9D8T5S0-F1
#
_entry.id   AF-A0A9D8T5S0-F1
#
_cell.length_a   1.000
_cell.length_b   1.000
_cell.length_c   1.000
_cell.angle_alpha   90.00
_cell.angle_beta   90.00
_cell.angle_gamma   90.00
#
_symmetry.space_group_name_H-M   'P 1'
#
loop_
_entity.id
_entity.type
_entity.pdbx_description
1 polymer ?
#
loop_
_entity_poly.entity_id
_entity_poly.type
_entity_poly.pdbx_seq_one_letter_code
_entity_poly.pdbx_strand_id
1 'polypeptide(L)'
;GRRPWEQKVDIALPCATQNELNLDDAKSLIANGVLCVGEISNMGCTPEAIDAFIQAKVLYGPGKAVNAGGVATSGLEMTQNAMHLSWSAEEVDARLHQIMSDIHQQCVRYGKQPDGYINYMKGANVAGFMKVAQAMLDQGFLG
;
A
#
# COMPACT_ATOMS: atom_id res chain seq x y z
N GLY A 1 -4.31 -6.83 26.90
CA GLY A 1 -3.98 -8.15 26.30
C GLY A 1 -2.61 -8.06 25.64
N ARG A 2 -1.93 -9.19 25.43
CA ARG A 2 -0.66 -9.23 24.68
C ARG A 2 -0.90 -8.88 23.22
N ARG A 3 0.09 -8.24 22.58
CA ARG A 3 0.02 -7.88 21.16
C ARG A 3 0.60 -9.00 20.30
N PRO A 4 0.10 -9.22 19.07
CA PRO A 4 0.56 -10.32 18.21
C PRO A 4 2.01 -10.16 17.72
N TRP A 5 2.60 -8.97 17.85
CA TRP A 5 3.92 -8.58 17.32
C TRP A 5 5.11 -9.25 18.01
N GLU A 6 4.89 -9.91 19.15
CA GLU A 6 5.92 -10.67 19.87
C GLU A 6 6.32 -11.97 19.15
N GLN A 7 5.49 -12.44 18.21
CA GLN A 7 5.73 -13.69 17.49
C GLN A 7 6.71 -13.51 16.33
N LYS A 8 7.50 -14.55 16.07
CA LYS A 8 8.34 -14.60 14.87
C LYS A 8 7.45 -14.84 13.65
N VAL A 9 7.47 -13.89 12.72
CA VAL A 9 6.70 -13.94 11.47
C VAL A 9 7.56 -13.36 10.34
N ASP A 10 7.33 -13.87 9.12
CA ASP A 10 7.97 -13.32 7.91
C ASP A 10 7.21 -12.09 7.39
N ILE A 11 5.89 -12.04 7.61
CA ILE A 11 4.98 -11.01 7.12
C ILE A 11 4.10 -10.51 8.28
N ALA A 12 4.04 -9.19 8.47
CA ALA A 12 3.14 -8.57 9.43
C ALA A 12 2.11 -7.68 8.70
N LEU A 13 0.83 -7.84 9.05
CA LEU A 13 -0.29 -7.11 8.41
C LEU A 13 -1.12 -6.38 9.46
N PRO A 14 -0.73 -5.16 9.88
CA PRO A 14 -1.57 -4.36 10.77
C PRO A 14 -2.87 -3.93 10.08
N CYS A 15 -4.00 -4.36 10.65
CA CYS A 15 -5.33 -4.27 10.03
C CYS A 15 -6.49 -3.97 11.00
N ALA A 16 -6.28 -3.81 12.31
CA ALA A 16 -7.41 -3.69 13.25
C ALA A 16 -7.78 -2.24 13.60
N THR A 17 -6.83 -1.42 14.05
CA THR A 17 -7.07 -0.05 14.49
C THR A 17 -5.93 0.91 14.13
N GLN A 18 -6.18 2.21 14.29
CA GLN A 18 -5.17 3.25 14.14
C GLN A 18 -4.11 3.12 15.26
N ASN A 19 -2.82 3.29 14.91
CA ASN A 19 -1.66 3.23 15.81
C ASN A 19 -1.55 1.93 16.62
N GLU A 20 -1.96 0.81 16.04
CA GLU A 20 -1.90 -0.50 16.71
C GLU A 20 -0.49 -1.09 16.79
N LEU A 21 0.41 -0.65 15.92
CA LEU A 21 1.81 -1.04 15.87
C LEU A 21 2.69 0.18 16.11
N ASN A 22 3.41 0.18 17.24
CA ASN A 22 4.29 1.28 17.65
C ASN A 22 5.79 0.94 17.43
N LEU A 23 6.67 1.85 17.81
CA LEU A 23 8.12 1.68 17.64
C LEU A 23 8.68 0.42 18.33
N ASP A 24 8.21 0.07 19.52
CA ASP A 24 8.71 -1.08 20.26
C ASP A 24 8.23 -2.40 19.64
N ASP A 25 7.00 -2.43 19.12
CA ASP A 25 6.47 -3.53 18.32
C ASP A 25 7.29 -3.69 17.02
N ALA A 26 7.61 -2.59 16.34
CA ALA A 26 8.43 -2.59 15.13
C ALA A 26 9.84 -3.14 15.38
N LYS A 27 10.51 -2.69 16.45
CA LYS A 27 11.82 -3.21 16.85
C LYS A 27 11.78 -4.71 17.13
N SER A 28 10.73 -5.19 17.78
CA SER A 28 10.55 -6.61 18.08
C SER A 28 10.40 -7.43 16.79
N LEU A 29 9.58 -6.96 15.84
CA LEU A 29 9.42 -7.60 14.54
C LEU A 29 10.72 -7.58 13.71
N ILE A 30 11.45 -6.47 13.70
CA ILE A 30 12.75 -6.36 13.03
C ILE A 30 13.75 -7.34 13.63
N ALA A 31 13.84 -7.41 14.96
CA ALA A 31 14.72 -8.35 15.67
C ALA A 31 14.36 -9.82 15.37
N ASN A 32 13.07 -10.10 15.13
CA ASN A 32 12.58 -11.41 14.73
C ASN A 32 12.79 -11.72 13.24
N GLY A 33 13.29 -10.78 12.45
CA GLY A 33 13.64 -10.97 11.03
C GLY A 33 12.46 -10.83 10.07
N VAL A 34 11.46 -10.01 10.40
CA VAL A 34 10.33 -9.73 9.48
C VAL A 34 10.83 -9.26 8.11
N LEU A 35 10.27 -9.79 7.03
CA LEU A 35 10.65 -9.47 5.67
C LEU A 35 9.81 -8.32 5.11
N CYS A 36 8.51 -8.33 5.40
CA CYS A 36 7.61 -7.28 4.95
C CYS A 36 6.49 -6.95 5.94
N VAL A 37 6.06 -5.69 5.87
CA VAL A 37 4.97 -5.14 6.67
C VAL A 37 3.99 -4.47 5.71
N GLY A 38 2.75 -4.91 5.71
CA GLY A 38 1.68 -4.34 4.88
C GLY A 38 0.63 -3.67 5.75
N GLU A 39 0.61 -2.35 5.75
CA GLU A 39 -0.39 -1.59 6.51
C GLU A 39 -1.74 -1.66 5.79
N ILE A 40 -2.75 -2.26 6.42
CA ILE A 40 -4.10 -2.42 5.86
C ILE A 40 -5.09 -1.47 6.56
N SER A 41 -4.89 -1.12 7.83
CA SER A 41 -5.71 -0.10 8.49
C SER A 41 -5.30 1.32 8.08
N ASN A 42 -6.18 2.29 8.25
CA ASN A 42 -5.85 3.70 8.02
C ASN A 42 -4.97 4.20 9.19
N MET A 43 -3.67 4.40 8.93
CA MET A 43 -2.66 4.76 9.94
C MET A 43 -2.49 3.68 11.02
N GLY A 44 -2.30 2.42 10.63
CA GLY A 44 -2.08 1.28 11.53
C GLY A 44 -0.72 1.30 12.24
N CYS A 45 0.29 1.92 11.62
CA CYS A 45 1.61 2.09 12.22
C CYS A 45 1.83 3.53 12.68
N THR A 46 2.48 3.73 13.82
CA THR A 46 2.95 5.08 14.20
C THR A 46 4.07 5.54 13.26
N PRO A 47 4.26 6.85 13.03
CA PRO A 47 5.33 7.36 12.15
C PRO A 47 6.72 6.80 12.50
N GLU A 48 7.02 6.66 13.80
CA GLU A 48 8.29 6.14 14.29
C GLU A 48 8.47 4.66 13.96
N ALA A 49 7.39 3.87 13.98
CA ALA A 49 7.40 2.47 13.57
C ALA A 49 7.68 2.33 12.07
N ILE A 50 7.07 3.18 11.25
CA ILE A 50 7.29 3.23 9.80
C ILE A 50 8.75 3.57 9.51
N ASP A 51 9.28 4.60 10.17
CA ASP A 51 10.67 5.01 10.03
C ASP A 51 11.64 3.89 10.43
N ALA A 52 11.35 3.16 11.51
CA ALA A 52 12.15 2.01 11.94
C ALA A 52 12.19 0.91 10.87
N PHE A 53 11.06 0.55 10.25
CA PHE A 53 11.04 -0.44 9.16
C PHE A 53 11.83 0.03 7.94
N ILE A 54 11.67 1.29 7.54
CA ILE A 54 12.39 1.86 6.39
C ILE A 54 13.90 1.90 6.66
N GLN A 55 14.32 2.31 7.86
CA GLN A 55 15.73 2.36 8.26
C GLN A 55 16.35 0.95 8.31
N ALA A 56 15.59 -0.04 8.78
CA ALA A 56 15.99 -1.45 8.80
C ALA A 56 15.94 -2.12 7.41
N LYS A 57 15.54 -1.40 6.36
CA LYS A 57 15.33 -1.91 4.99
C LYS A 57 14.32 -3.06 4.91
N VAL A 58 13.36 -3.11 5.83
CA VAL A 58 12.20 -4.01 5.75
C VAL A 58 11.24 -3.46 4.69
N LEU A 59 10.65 -4.34 3.88
CA LEU A 59 9.70 -3.94 2.86
C LEU A 59 8.41 -3.43 3.51
N TYR A 60 8.21 -2.11 3.52
CA TYR A 60 7.03 -1.49 4.11
C TYR A 60 6.03 -1.04 3.04
N GLY A 61 4.90 -1.73 2.94
CA GLY A 61 3.77 -1.39 2.07
C GLY A 61 2.80 -0.44 2.77
N PRO A 62 2.67 0.82 2.32
CA PRO A 62 1.79 1.80 2.97
C PRO A 62 0.31 1.50 2.67
N GLY A 63 -0.59 1.87 3.60
CA GLY A 63 -2.04 1.69 3.41
C GLY A 63 -2.59 2.29 2.12
N LYS A 64 -2.03 3.41 1.64
CA LYS A 64 -2.44 4.01 0.36
C LYS A 64 -2.25 3.10 -0.87
N ALA A 65 -1.30 2.17 -0.81
CA ALA A 65 -1.03 1.21 -1.89
C ALA A 65 -1.71 -0.14 -1.62
N VAL A 66 -1.67 -0.61 -0.37
CA VAL A 66 -2.25 -1.90 0.02
C VAL A 66 -3.78 -1.86 -0.01
N ASN A 67 -4.39 -0.75 0.40
CA ASN A 67 -5.86 -0.58 0.45
C ASN A 67 -6.46 -0.11 -0.88
N ALA A 68 -5.62 0.15 -1.88
CA ALA A 68 -6.09 0.59 -3.19
C ALA A 68 -6.98 -0.47 -3.87
N GLY A 69 -6.86 -1.74 -3.50
CA GLY A 69 -7.72 -2.81 -4.01
C GLY A 69 -9.20 -2.59 -3.70
N GLY A 70 -9.54 -2.14 -2.48
CA GLY A 70 -10.94 -1.84 -2.11
C GLY A 70 -11.52 -0.65 -2.87
N VAL A 71 -10.71 0.40 -3.08
CA VAL A 71 -11.11 1.56 -3.90
C VAL A 71 -11.28 1.15 -5.37
N ALA A 72 -10.40 0.28 -5.87
CA ALA A 72 -10.45 -0.25 -7.22
C ALA A 72 -11.73 -1.06 -7.47
N THR A 73 -12.12 -1.96 -6.57
CA THR A 73 -13.37 -2.72 -6.69
C THR A 73 -14.61 -1.81 -6.66
N SER A 74 -14.63 -0.77 -5.83
CA SER A 74 -15.72 0.24 -5.90
C SER A 74 -15.77 0.97 -7.25
N GLY A 75 -14.62 1.31 -7.84
CA GLY A 75 -14.55 1.88 -9.19
C GLY A 75 -15.06 0.93 -10.28
N LEU A 76 -14.76 -0.37 -10.15
CA LEU A 76 -15.31 -1.41 -11.03
C LEU A 76 -16.84 -1.50 -10.89
N GLU A 77 -17.36 -1.47 -9.66
CA GLU A 77 -18.80 -1.46 -9.38
C GLU A 77 -19.50 -0.27 -10.04
N MET A 78 -18.95 0.95 -9.91
CA MET A 78 -19.47 2.14 -10.58
C MET A 78 -19.50 1.99 -12.11
N THR A 79 -18.48 1.35 -12.69
CA THR A 79 -18.39 1.12 -14.13
C THR A 79 -19.43 0.11 -14.61
N GLN A 80 -19.64 -0.99 -13.87
CA GLN A 80 -20.71 -1.96 -14.12
C GLN A 80 -22.09 -1.28 -14.13
N ASN A 81 -22.35 -0.44 -13.12
CA ASN A 81 -23.61 0.29 -12.98
C ASN A 81 -23.83 1.26 -14.15
N ALA A 82 -22.81 2.00 -14.59
CA ALA A 82 -22.91 2.94 -15.70
C ALA A 82 -23.14 2.26 -17.06
N MET A 83 -22.62 1.04 -17.24
CA MET A 83 -22.77 0.28 -18.48
C MET A 83 -23.97 -0.67 -18.47
N HIS A 84 -24.69 -0.79 -17.35
CA HIS A 84 -25.74 -1.78 -17.12
C HIS A 84 -25.29 -3.23 -17.43
N LEU A 85 -24.04 -3.54 -17.09
CA LEU A 85 -23.43 -4.86 -17.26
C LEU A 85 -23.06 -5.43 -15.90
N SER A 86 -23.20 -6.75 -15.74
CA SER A 86 -22.63 -7.48 -14.61
C SER A 86 -21.49 -8.34 -15.12
N TRP A 87 -20.32 -8.20 -14.53
CA TRP A 87 -19.21 -9.12 -14.76
C TRP A 87 -19.30 -10.33 -13.84
N SER A 88 -18.64 -11.41 -14.22
CA SER A 88 -18.44 -12.55 -13.34
C SER A 88 -17.41 -12.23 -12.24
N ALA A 89 -17.37 -13.04 -11.20
CA ALA A 89 -16.37 -12.88 -10.13
C ALA A 89 -14.93 -13.00 -10.68
N GLU A 90 -14.72 -13.89 -11.65
CA GLU A 90 -13.42 -14.10 -12.31
C GLU A 90 -12.99 -12.87 -13.12
N GLU A 91 -13.93 -12.22 -13.82
CA GLU A 91 -13.66 -10.99 -14.56
C GLU A 91 -13.33 -9.82 -13.63
N VAL A 92 -14.03 -9.69 -12.51
CA VAL A 92 -13.73 -8.69 -11.48
C VAL A 92 -12.35 -8.94 -10.87
N ASP A 93 -12.03 -10.19 -10.53
CA ASP A 93 -10.74 -10.57 -9.97
C ASP A 93 -9.58 -10.30 -10.95
N ALA A 94 -9.73 -10.68 -12.22
CA ALA A 94 -8.72 -10.41 -13.25
C ALA A 94 -8.44 -8.90 -13.41
N ARG A 95 -9.51 -8.08 -13.39
CA ARG A 95 -9.37 -6.61 -13.44
C ARG A 95 -8.71 -6.06 -12.19
N LEU A 96 -9.12 -6.52 -11.00
CA LEU A 96 -8.50 -6.13 -9.73
C LEU A 96 -7.01 -6.49 -9.70
N HIS A 97 -6.66 -7.69 -10.15
CA HIS A 97 -5.28 -8.15 -10.22
C HIS A 97 -4.44 -7.26 -11.14
N GLN A 98 -4.97 -6.88 -12.31
CA GLN A 98 -4.29 -5.96 -13.21
C GLN A 98 -4.05 -4.59 -12.54
N ILE A 99 -5.07 -4.04 -11.86
CA ILE A 99 -4.95 -2.75 -11.16
C ILE A 99 -3.88 -2.82 -10.07
N MET A 100 -3.87 -3.88 -9.26
CA MET A 100 -2.88 -4.06 -8.19
C MET A 100 -1.46 -4.26 -8.75
N SER A 101 -1.32 -5.00 -9.86
CA SER A 101 -0.06 -5.15 -10.58
C SER A 101 0.47 -3.81 -11.09
N ASP A 102 -0.39 -2.99 -11.67
CA ASP A 102 0.00 -1.65 -12.16
C ASP A 102 0.45 -0.75 -11.00
N ILE A 103 -0.29 -0.73 -9.88
CA ILE A 103 0.08 0.03 -8.67
C ILE A 103 1.44 -0.43 -8.14
N HIS A 104 1.66 -1.74 -8.07
CA HIS A 104 2.93 -2.31 -7.64
C HIS A 104 4.07 -1.84 -8.57
N GLN A 105 3.91 -1.95 -9.89
CA GLN A 105 4.91 -1.52 -10.86
C GLN A 105 5.24 -0.03 -10.73
N GLN A 106 4.25 0.84 -10.50
CA GLN A 106 4.50 2.26 -10.27
C GLN A 106 5.30 2.48 -8.96
N CYS A 107 4.94 1.78 -7.89
CA CYS A 107 5.68 1.87 -6.62
C CYS A 107 7.13 1.40 -6.78
N VAL A 108 7.38 0.32 -7.52
CA VAL A 108 8.73 -0.15 -7.82
C VAL A 108 9.49 0.87 -8.67
N ARG A 109 8.86 1.39 -9.73
CA ARG A 109 9.48 2.37 -10.64
C ARG A 109 9.95 3.63 -9.93
N TYR A 110 9.12 4.20 -9.06
CA TYR A 110 9.42 5.46 -8.37
C TYR A 110 10.09 5.26 -6.99
N GLY A 111 10.00 4.06 -6.42
CA GLY A 111 10.52 3.73 -5.09
C GLY A 111 11.88 3.05 -5.10
N LYS A 112 12.34 2.49 -6.24
CA LYS A 112 13.64 1.84 -6.35
C LYS A 112 14.79 2.81 -6.11
N GLN A 113 15.65 2.48 -5.17
CA GLN A 113 16.85 3.22 -4.80
C GLN A 113 18.07 2.73 -5.59
N PRO A 114 19.18 3.51 -5.64
CA PRO A 114 20.39 3.11 -6.34
C PRO A 114 21.03 1.81 -5.86
N ASP A 115 20.81 1.44 -4.59
CA ASP A 115 21.32 0.22 -3.96
C ASP A 115 20.40 -1.01 -4.17
N GLY A 116 19.33 -0.87 -4.94
CA GLY A 116 18.37 -1.94 -5.24
C GLY A 116 17.23 -2.08 -4.23
N TYR A 117 17.27 -1.37 -3.09
CA TYR A 117 16.16 -1.34 -2.14
C TYR A 117 14.93 -0.63 -2.74
N ILE A 118 13.72 -1.11 -2.44
CA ILE A 118 12.48 -0.51 -2.94
C ILE A 118 11.75 0.14 -1.77
N ASN A 119 11.73 1.46 -1.76
CA ASN A 119 10.94 2.23 -0.81
C ASN A 119 9.53 2.43 -1.36
N TYR A 120 8.61 1.52 -1.02
CA TYR A 120 7.21 1.57 -1.45
C TYR A 120 6.46 2.80 -0.93
N MET A 121 6.83 3.34 0.24
CA MET A 121 6.24 4.58 0.76
C MET A 121 6.52 5.76 -0.19
N LYS A 122 7.79 5.94 -0.55
CA LYS A 122 8.21 6.95 -1.53
C LYS A 122 7.57 6.69 -2.90
N GLY A 123 7.60 5.44 -3.37
CA GLY A 123 7.04 5.05 -4.65
C GLY A 123 5.55 5.37 -4.77
N ALA A 124 4.76 4.98 -3.77
CA ALA A 124 3.31 5.23 -3.75
C ALA A 124 2.95 6.72 -3.71
N ASN A 125 3.71 7.54 -2.96
CA ASN A 125 3.52 8.99 -2.92
C ASN A 125 3.80 9.65 -4.27
N VAL A 126 4.94 9.32 -4.88
CA VAL A 126 5.33 9.90 -6.17
C VAL A 126 4.36 9.46 -7.27
N ALA A 127 3.98 8.18 -7.30
CA ALA A 127 3.02 7.64 -8.27
C ALA A 127 1.65 8.35 -8.16
N GLY A 128 1.14 8.51 -6.93
CA GLY A 128 -0.13 9.19 -6.69
C GLY A 128 -0.08 10.67 -7.12
N PHE A 129 1.00 11.38 -6.78
CA PHE A 129 1.20 12.76 -7.18
C PHE A 129 1.27 12.92 -8.70
N MET A 130 2.07 12.09 -9.39
CA MET A 130 2.22 12.14 -10.85
C MET A 130 0.89 11.91 -11.56
N LYS A 131 0.05 10.99 -11.05
CA LYS A 131 -1.28 10.72 -11.62
C LYS A 131 -2.19 11.94 -11.55
N VAL A 132 -2.21 12.65 -10.40
CA VAL A 132 -3.00 13.87 -10.23
C VAL A 132 -2.43 15.01 -11.07
N ALA A 133 -1.11 15.21 -11.06
CA ALA A 133 -0.46 16.26 -11.84
C ALA A 133 -0.70 16.10 -13.34
N GLN A 134 -0.62 14.87 -13.87
CA GLN A 134 -0.92 14.61 -15.28
C GLN A 134 -2.38 14.91 -15.61
N ALA A 135 -3.32 14.48 -14.77
CA ALA A 135 -4.74 14.78 -14.97
C ALA A 135 -5.03 16.29 -14.95
N MET A 136 -4.36 17.06 -14.07
CA MET A 136 -4.47 18.52 -14.03
C MET A 136 -3.89 19.19 -15.29
N LEU A 137 -2.80 18.66 -15.85
CA LEU A 137 -2.23 19.16 -17.10
C LEU A 137 -3.12 18.83 -18.30
N ASP A 138 -3.68 17.62 -18.35
CA ASP A 138 -4.52 17.13 -19.45
C ASP A 138 -5.89 17.84 -19.51
N GLN A 139 -6.42 18.28 -18.35
CA GLN A 139 -7.65 19.08 -18.29
C GLN A 139 -7.44 20.56 -18.66
N GLY A 140 -6.19 20.97 -18.94
CA GLY A 140 -5.83 22.37 -19.17
C GLY A 140 -5.92 23.21 -17.88
N PHE A 141 -5.26 24.37 -17.86
CA PHE A 141 -5.47 25.33 -16.79
C PHE A 141 -6.96 25.68 -16.71
N LEU A 142 -7.66 25.20 -15.68
CA LEU A 142 -8.90 25.82 -15.19
C LEU A 142 -8.51 27.12 -14.47
N GLY A 143 -8.01 28.08 -15.25
CA GLY A 143 -7.78 29.47 -14.86
C GLY A 143 -8.90 30.35 -15.37
#